data_AF-A0A2K1EHB5-F1
#
_entry.id   AF-A0A2K1EHB5-F1
#
_cell.length_a   1.000
_cell.length_b   1.000
_cell.length_c   1.000
_cell.angle_alpha   90.00
_cell.angle_beta   90.00
_cell.angle_gamma   90.00
#
_symmetry.space_group_name_H-M   'P 1'
#
loop_
_entity.id
_entity.type
_entity.pdbx_description
1 polymer ?
#
loop_
_entity_poly.entity_id
_entity_poly.type
_entity_poly.pdbx_seq_one_letter_code
_entity_poly.pdbx_strand_id
1 'polypeptide(L)'
;MKLYGDTSNGYEGEDGLRALLKRVLEVYKVTPNTLSKISGIEEDVILGYLNGRNDFSELGNSHSKLNFDSLIFMLANGIQMIDETERVKGVIDILNQHWGISNETIALYAKLDTNDVQQFMKDPESISIDKKYSLSVTSLFLHYLFKPTL
;
A
#
# COMPACT_ATOMS: atom_id res chain seq x y z
N MET A 1 -8.13 5.36 -22.10
CA MET A 1 -9.31 5.43 -21.22
C MET A 1 -8.93 6.30 -20.03
N LYS A 2 -9.43 7.53 -19.97
CA LYS A 2 -9.14 8.50 -18.90
C LYS A 2 -10.00 8.16 -17.68
N LEU A 3 -9.35 7.87 -16.54
CA LEU A 3 -9.94 8.01 -15.21
C LEU A 3 -8.90 8.64 -14.28
N TYR A 4 -8.47 9.86 -14.61
CA TYR A 4 -7.90 10.77 -13.62
C TYR A 4 -8.94 11.86 -13.41
N GLY A 5 -9.92 11.52 -12.57
CA GLY A 5 -10.75 12.52 -11.92
C GLY A 5 -9.88 13.22 -10.88
N ASP A 6 -9.87 14.53 -10.97
CA ASP A 6 -9.29 15.48 -10.03
C ASP A 6 -9.55 15.07 -8.56
N THR A 7 -8.52 14.57 -7.87
CA THR A 7 -8.58 14.22 -6.44
C THR A 7 -8.18 15.37 -5.51
N SER A 8 -8.14 16.61 -6.01
CA SER A 8 -7.70 17.75 -5.19
C SER A 8 -8.81 18.40 -4.34
N ASN A 9 -10.06 17.96 -4.44
CA ASN A 9 -11.16 18.51 -3.64
C ASN A 9 -11.83 17.42 -2.77
N GLY A 10 -11.65 17.50 -1.44
CA GLY A 10 -12.61 16.92 -0.49
C GLY A 10 -12.10 15.99 0.61
N TYR A 11 -10.89 16.17 1.15
CA TYR A 11 -10.41 15.39 2.31
C TYR A 11 -10.43 16.18 3.63
N GLU A 12 -11.39 17.06 3.84
CA GLU A 12 -11.55 17.73 5.14
C GLU A 12 -12.82 17.23 5.83
N GLY A 13 -12.65 16.53 6.96
CA GLY A 13 -13.72 16.12 7.88
C GLY A 13 -14.11 14.63 7.85
N GLU A 14 -14.89 14.22 8.84
CA GLU A 14 -15.38 12.83 9.01
C GLU A 14 -16.18 12.32 7.80
N ASP A 15 -16.87 13.21 7.09
CA ASP A 15 -17.64 12.87 5.89
C ASP A 15 -16.74 12.45 4.72
N GLY A 16 -15.51 12.96 4.64
CA GLY A 16 -14.52 12.55 3.65
C GLY A 16 -14.07 11.11 3.85
N LEU A 17 -13.72 10.73 5.08
CA LEU A 17 -13.26 9.38 5.39
C LEU A 17 -14.39 8.34 5.21
N ARG A 18 -15.63 8.66 5.61
CA ARG A 18 -16.80 7.79 5.34
C ARG A 18 -16.98 7.53 3.85
N ALA A 19 -16.82 8.54 2.99
CA ALA A 19 -16.92 8.39 1.55
C ALA A 19 -15.82 7.47 0.98
N LEU A 20 -14.59 7.58 1.47
CA LEU A 20 -13.50 6.68 1.09
C LEU A 20 -13.73 5.26 1.55
N LEU A 21 -14.17 5.06 2.79
CA LEU A 21 -14.53 3.75 3.32
C LEU A 21 -15.61 3.11 2.45
N LYS A 22 -16.65 3.88 2.09
CA LYS A 22 -17.71 3.40 1.20
C LYS A 22 -17.16 2.99 -0.17
N ARG A 23 -16.23 3.77 -0.75
CA ARG A 23 -15.53 3.39 -1.99
C ARG A 23 -14.72 2.10 -1.84
N VAL A 24 -14.00 1.92 -0.73
CA VAL A 24 -13.23 0.70 -0.43
C VAL A 24 -14.12 -0.55 -0.41
N LEU A 25 -15.30 -0.45 0.21
CA LEU A 25 -16.28 -1.54 0.29
C LEU A 25 -17.02 -1.77 -1.03
N GLU A 26 -17.51 -0.71 -1.68
CA GLU A 26 -18.43 -0.83 -2.82
C GLU A 26 -17.70 -0.97 -4.16
N VAL A 27 -16.56 -0.32 -4.35
CA VAL A 27 -15.80 -0.35 -5.62
C VAL A 27 -14.73 -1.42 -5.58
N TYR A 28 -13.87 -1.40 -4.55
CA TYR A 28 -12.75 -2.34 -4.43
C TYR A 28 -13.12 -3.65 -3.71
N LYS A 29 -14.36 -3.77 -3.23
CA LYS A 29 -14.94 -4.99 -2.64
C LYS A 29 -14.15 -5.52 -1.44
N VAL A 30 -13.42 -4.66 -0.74
CA VAL A 30 -12.77 -5.03 0.53
C VAL A 30 -13.86 -5.19 1.58
N THR A 31 -13.91 -6.36 2.21
CA THR A 31 -14.97 -6.65 3.18
C THR A 31 -14.69 -5.97 4.53
N PRO A 32 -15.73 -5.64 5.31
CA PRO A 32 -15.55 -5.14 6.68
C PRO A 32 -14.70 -6.08 7.55
N ASN A 33 -14.91 -7.40 7.46
CA ASN A 33 -14.06 -8.42 8.09
C ASN A 33 -12.57 -8.30 7.69
N THR A 34 -12.26 -8.06 6.40
CA THR A 34 -10.88 -7.83 5.95
C THR A 34 -10.29 -6.59 6.61
N LEU A 35 -11.03 -5.47 6.64
CA LEU A 35 -10.57 -4.25 7.30
C LEU A 35 -10.37 -4.47 8.80
N SER A 36 -11.25 -5.23 9.44
CA SER A 36 -11.13 -5.58 10.85
C SER A 36 -9.81 -6.32 11.14
N LYS A 37 -9.50 -7.37 10.36
CA LYS A 37 -8.25 -8.13 10.51
C LYS A 37 -6.99 -7.29 10.29
N ILE A 38 -7.02 -6.35 9.35
CA ILE A 38 -5.83 -5.53 9.01
C ILE A 38 -5.64 -4.40 10.03
N SER A 39 -6.73 -3.80 10.51
CA SER A 39 -6.68 -2.63 11.40
C SER A 39 -6.71 -2.98 12.89
N GLY A 40 -7.19 -4.18 13.24
CA GLY A 40 -7.51 -4.57 14.61
C GLY A 40 -8.76 -3.90 15.18
N ILE A 41 -9.56 -3.20 14.35
CA ILE A 41 -10.83 -2.59 14.77
C ILE A 41 -11.95 -3.60 14.56
N GLU A 42 -12.85 -3.72 15.54
CA GLU A 42 -14.00 -4.63 15.42
C GLU A 42 -14.89 -4.29 14.21
N GLU A 43 -15.38 -5.32 13.55
CA GLU A 43 -16.16 -5.18 12.31
C GLU A 43 -17.45 -4.36 12.52
N ASP A 44 -18.11 -4.54 13.65
CA ASP A 44 -19.32 -3.81 14.03
C ASP A 44 -19.06 -2.32 14.27
N VAL A 45 -17.89 -1.95 14.79
CA VAL A 45 -17.45 -0.56 14.96
C VAL A 45 -17.21 0.09 13.60
N ILE A 46 -16.56 -0.62 12.66
CA ILE A 46 -16.35 -0.14 11.28
C ILE A 46 -17.70 0.10 10.60
N LEU A 47 -18.63 -0.85 10.72
CA LEU A 47 -19.99 -0.73 10.16
C LEU A 47 -20.81 0.35 10.88
N GLY A 48 -20.63 0.51 12.19
CA GLY A 48 -21.23 1.60 12.99
C GLY A 48 -20.81 2.95 12.46
N TYR A 49 -19.50 3.15 12.24
CA TYR A 49 -18.95 4.39 11.69
C TYR A 49 -19.45 4.68 10.28
N LEU A 50 -19.46 3.68 9.39
CA LEU A 50 -19.96 3.82 8.02
C LEU A 50 -21.44 4.29 7.97
N ASN A 51 -22.26 3.79 8.89
CA ASN A 51 -23.69 4.12 8.96
C ASN A 51 -24.00 5.37 9.81
N GLY A 52 -22.97 6.09 10.27
CA GLY A 52 -23.14 7.27 11.12
C GLY A 52 -23.66 6.97 12.53
N ARG A 53 -23.60 5.71 12.98
CA ARG A 53 -23.93 5.32 14.36
C ARG A 53 -22.79 5.58 15.33
N ASN A 54 -21.56 5.54 14.82
CA ASN A 54 -20.35 5.79 15.58
C ASN A 54 -19.57 6.97 14.98
N ASP A 55 -18.87 7.71 15.82
CA ASP A 55 -17.98 8.80 15.41
C ASP A 55 -16.55 8.31 15.18
N PHE A 56 -15.70 9.13 14.56
CA PHE A 56 -14.29 8.77 14.35
C PHE A 56 -13.59 8.45 15.67
N SER A 57 -14.03 9.08 16.76
CA SER A 57 -13.52 8.88 18.12
C SER A 57 -13.68 7.44 18.65
N GLU A 58 -14.56 6.64 18.05
CA GLU A 58 -14.84 5.26 18.46
C GLU A 58 -14.00 4.22 17.70
N LEU A 59 -13.26 4.61 16.66
CA LEU A 59 -12.36 3.74 15.87
C LEU A 59 -11.05 3.36 16.61
N GLY A 60 -11.11 3.20 17.93
CA GLY A 60 -10.00 2.79 18.78
C GLY A 60 -9.20 3.96 19.38
N ASN A 61 -7.95 3.70 19.80
CA ASN A 61 -7.06 4.74 20.30
C ASN A 61 -6.52 5.62 19.15
N SER A 62 -5.85 6.74 19.48
CA SER A 62 -5.34 7.67 18.46
C SER A 62 -4.39 7.04 17.45
N HIS A 63 -3.60 6.03 17.84
CA HIS A 63 -2.71 5.32 16.94
C HIS A 63 -3.49 4.42 15.96
N SER A 64 -4.45 3.64 16.47
CA SER A 64 -5.35 2.81 15.64
C SER A 64 -6.14 3.64 14.63
N LYS A 65 -6.61 4.82 15.04
CA LYS A 65 -7.34 5.76 14.18
C LYS A 65 -6.50 6.29 13.01
N LEU A 66 -5.30 6.79 13.29
CA LEU A 66 -4.40 7.31 12.26
C LEU A 66 -4.01 6.22 11.26
N ASN A 67 -3.78 5.00 11.77
CA ASN A 67 -3.48 3.84 10.92
C ASN A 67 -4.69 3.46 10.05
N PHE A 68 -5.91 3.53 10.60
CA PHE A 68 -7.13 3.23 9.85
C PHE A 68 -7.42 4.26 8.77
N ASP A 69 -7.33 5.57 9.07
CA ASP A 69 -7.49 6.64 8.09
C ASP A 69 -6.49 6.48 6.93
N SER A 70 -5.20 6.31 7.26
CA SER A 70 -4.15 6.06 6.27
C SER A 70 -4.42 4.81 5.42
N LEU A 71 -4.86 3.72 6.05
CA LEU A 71 -5.22 2.48 5.37
C LEU A 71 -6.36 2.70 4.37
N ILE A 72 -7.44 3.35 4.80
CA ILE A 72 -8.60 3.61 3.94
C ILE A 72 -8.22 4.53 2.79
N PHE A 73 -7.43 5.57 3.03
CA PHE A 73 -6.93 6.44 1.97
C PHE A 73 -6.09 5.66 0.94
N MET A 74 -5.17 4.81 1.40
CA MET A 74 -4.32 4.00 0.52
C MET A 74 -5.12 2.99 -0.30
N LEU A 75 -6.10 2.33 0.30
CA LEU A 75 -6.99 1.38 -0.38
C LEU A 75 -7.92 2.09 -1.38
N ALA A 76 -8.43 3.28 -1.05
CA ALA A 76 -9.36 4.02 -1.90
C ALA A 76 -8.67 4.66 -3.11
N ASN A 77 -7.48 5.22 -2.90
CA ASN A 77 -6.80 6.06 -3.90
C ASN A 77 -5.34 5.67 -4.10
N GLY A 78 -4.58 5.48 -3.01
CA GLY A 78 -3.13 5.34 -3.06
C GLY A 78 -2.62 4.24 -4.00
N ILE A 79 -3.31 3.10 -4.08
CA ILE A 79 -2.96 2.00 -4.99
C ILE A 79 -2.97 2.42 -6.48
N GLN A 80 -3.80 3.38 -6.87
CA GLN A 80 -3.88 3.87 -8.25
C GLN A 80 -3.03 5.11 -8.51
N MET A 81 -2.62 5.84 -7.47
CA MET A 81 -1.86 7.09 -7.60
C MET A 81 -0.37 6.89 -7.87
N ILE A 82 0.17 5.71 -7.53
CA ILE A 82 1.59 5.39 -7.70
C ILE A 82 1.73 4.29 -8.74
N ASP A 83 2.55 4.56 -9.76
CA ASP A 83 2.89 3.58 -10.79
C ASP A 83 3.46 2.30 -10.16
N GLU A 84 3.18 1.15 -10.78
CA GLU A 84 3.69 -0.14 -10.32
C GLU A 84 5.21 -0.19 -10.23
N THR A 85 5.92 0.44 -11.17
CA THR A 85 7.37 0.53 -11.19
C THR A 85 7.89 1.33 -10.01
N GLU A 86 7.28 2.49 -9.74
CA GLU A 86 7.67 3.34 -8.61
C GLU A 86 7.36 2.67 -7.27
N ARG A 87 6.32 1.84 -7.18
CA ARG A 87 6.08 1.01 -5.98
C ARG A 87 7.18 -0.03 -5.77
N VAL A 88 7.61 -0.72 -6.81
CA VAL A 88 8.72 -1.70 -6.71
C VAL A 88 10.03 -1.00 -6.33
N LYS A 89 10.33 0.15 -6.93
CA LYS A 89 11.50 0.97 -6.56
C LYS A 89 11.44 1.40 -5.09
N GLY A 90 10.29 1.86 -4.62
CA GLY A 90 10.08 2.20 -3.21
C GLY A 90 10.33 1.01 -2.27
N VAL A 91 9.92 -0.20 -2.65
CA VAL A 91 10.22 -1.43 -1.88
C VAL A 91 11.72 -1.70 -1.84
N ILE A 92 12.41 -1.60 -2.98
CA ILE A 92 13.87 -1.77 -3.07
C ILE A 92 14.59 -0.71 -2.24
N ASP A 93 14.14 0.54 -2.27
CA ASP A 93 14.71 1.62 -1.46
C ASP A 93 14.55 1.35 0.04
N ILE A 94 13.40 0.82 0.49
CA ILE A 94 13.22 0.39 1.89
C ILE A 94 14.18 -0.75 2.23
N LEU A 95 14.33 -1.75 1.36
CA LEU A 95 15.29 -2.84 1.56
C LEU A 95 16.73 -2.33 1.68
N ASN A 96 17.13 -1.40 0.83
CA ASN A 96 18.44 -0.80 0.82
C ASN A 96 18.69 0.08 2.06
N GLN A 97 17.82 1.05 2.30
CA GLN A 97 18.05 2.11 3.28
C GLN A 97 17.70 1.71 4.71
N HIS A 98 16.62 0.94 4.90
CA HIS A 98 16.16 0.56 6.24
C HIS A 98 16.78 -0.77 6.69
N TRP A 99 16.85 -1.74 5.80
CA TRP A 99 17.33 -3.09 6.13
C TRP A 99 18.80 -3.34 5.77
N GLY A 100 19.44 -2.41 5.05
CA GLY A 100 20.84 -2.56 4.62
C GLY A 100 21.07 -3.68 3.60
N ILE A 101 20.01 -4.17 2.95
CA ILE A 101 20.10 -5.22 1.94
C ILE A 101 20.64 -4.59 0.65
N SER A 102 21.79 -5.04 0.15
CA SER A 102 22.37 -4.45 -1.05
C SER A 102 21.64 -4.86 -2.34
N ASN A 103 21.74 -4.04 -3.39
CA ASN A 103 21.28 -4.41 -4.74
C ASN A 103 21.89 -5.73 -5.25
N GLU A 104 23.12 -6.05 -4.85
CA GLU A 104 23.75 -7.34 -5.16
C GLU A 104 23.02 -8.50 -4.46
N THR A 105 22.66 -8.34 -3.19
CA THR A 105 21.89 -9.34 -2.45
C THR A 105 20.53 -9.57 -3.09
N ILE A 106 19.83 -8.49 -3.46
CA ILE A 106 18.54 -8.56 -4.18
C ILE A 106 18.72 -9.28 -5.52
N ALA A 107 19.75 -8.95 -6.29
CA ALA A 107 20.05 -9.59 -7.57
C ALA A 107 20.29 -11.10 -7.43
N LEU A 108 21.05 -11.52 -6.43
CA LEU A 108 21.32 -12.93 -6.14
C LEU A 108 20.01 -13.71 -5.83
N TYR A 109 19.13 -13.15 -4.99
CA TYR A 109 17.83 -13.77 -4.73
C TYR A 109 16.93 -13.80 -5.97
N ALA A 110 16.98 -12.75 -6.79
CA ALA A 110 16.21 -12.64 -8.02
C ALA A 110 16.79 -13.44 -9.19
N LYS A 111 17.99 -14.04 -9.02
CA LYS A 111 18.77 -14.70 -10.08
C LYS A 111 19.03 -13.78 -11.28
N LEU A 112 19.38 -12.53 -10.98
CA LEU A 112 19.70 -11.47 -11.94
C LEU A 112 21.14 -11.02 -11.78
N ASP A 113 21.65 -10.30 -12.78
CA ASP A 113 22.91 -9.58 -12.62
C ASP A 113 22.67 -8.34 -11.73
N THR A 114 23.65 -7.99 -10.87
CA THR A 114 23.57 -6.77 -10.05
C THR A 114 23.33 -5.51 -10.91
N ASN A 115 23.88 -5.49 -12.13
CA ASN A 115 23.65 -4.40 -13.07
C ASN A 115 22.16 -4.30 -13.48
N ASP A 116 21.42 -5.41 -13.59
CA ASP A 116 19.99 -5.36 -13.92
C ASP A 116 19.19 -4.59 -12.85
N VAL A 117 19.51 -4.80 -11.57
CA VAL A 117 18.87 -4.08 -10.46
C VAL A 117 19.25 -2.59 -10.51
N GLN A 118 20.51 -2.28 -10.75
CA GLN A 118 20.97 -0.89 -10.86
C GLN A 118 20.35 -0.16 -12.06
N GLN A 119 20.21 -0.83 -13.19
CA GLN A 119 19.56 -0.30 -14.38
C GLN A 119 18.07 -0.10 -14.14
N PHE A 120 17.38 -1.06 -13.53
CA PHE A 120 15.97 -0.90 -13.15
C PHE A 120 15.74 0.34 -12.27
N MET A 121 16.60 0.58 -11.28
CA MET A 121 16.46 1.75 -10.39
C MET A 121 16.68 3.09 -11.11
N LYS A 122 17.45 3.11 -12.21
CA LYS A 122 17.75 4.32 -12.99
C LYS A 122 16.77 4.54 -14.15
N ASP A 123 16.60 3.51 -14.95
CA ASP A 123 15.76 3.46 -16.15
C ASP A 123 15.08 2.08 -16.22
N PRO A 124 13.86 1.93 -15.66
CA PRO A 124 13.14 0.68 -15.64
C PRO A 124 12.93 0.05 -17.02
N GLU A 125 12.81 0.85 -18.08
CA GLU A 125 12.59 0.37 -19.45
C GLU A 125 13.82 -0.27 -20.08
N SER A 126 14.99 -0.12 -19.46
CA SER A 126 16.25 -0.72 -19.92
C SER A 126 16.36 -2.23 -19.65
N ILE A 127 15.46 -2.81 -18.84
CA ILE A 127 15.43 -4.25 -18.55
C ILE A 127 14.16 -4.91 -19.08
N SER A 128 14.25 -6.21 -19.41
CA SER A 128 13.12 -6.97 -19.94
C SER A 128 12.02 -7.18 -18.89
N ILE A 129 10.80 -7.42 -19.37
CA ILE A 129 9.64 -7.67 -18.50
C ILE A 129 9.84 -8.88 -17.58
N ASP A 130 10.51 -9.94 -18.04
CA ASP A 130 10.83 -11.12 -17.23
C ASP A 130 11.75 -10.77 -16.05
N LYS A 131 12.74 -9.89 -16.29
CA LYS A 131 13.63 -9.39 -15.25
C LYS A 131 12.88 -8.48 -14.28
N LYS A 132 12.00 -7.59 -14.77
CA LYS A 132 11.12 -6.76 -13.93
C LYS A 132 10.25 -7.63 -13.02
N TYR A 133 9.66 -8.69 -13.56
CA TYR A 133 8.85 -9.63 -12.80
C TYR A 133 9.65 -10.33 -11.70
N SER A 134 10.81 -10.92 -12.04
CA SER A 134 11.68 -11.60 -11.05
C SER A 134 12.10 -10.66 -9.93
N LEU A 135 12.51 -9.44 -10.28
CA LEU A 135 12.91 -8.41 -9.33
C LEU A 135 11.74 -7.98 -8.43
N SER A 136 10.55 -7.79 -9.00
CA SER A 136 9.35 -7.38 -8.26
C SER A 136 8.94 -8.43 -7.24
N VAL A 137 8.83 -9.69 -7.66
CA VAL A 137 8.46 -10.81 -6.76
C VAL A 137 9.48 -10.95 -5.64
N THR A 138 10.77 -10.92 -5.98
CA THR A 138 11.85 -11.04 -5.00
C THR A 138 11.84 -9.90 -3.99
N SER A 139 11.73 -8.65 -4.46
CA SER A 139 11.77 -7.48 -3.58
C SER A 139 10.56 -7.45 -2.65
N LEU A 140 9.36 -7.77 -3.16
CA LEU A 140 8.16 -7.86 -2.34
C LEU A 140 8.25 -8.97 -1.28
N PHE A 141 8.79 -10.13 -1.65
CA PHE A 141 8.94 -11.24 -0.72
C PHE A 141 9.99 -10.95 0.36
N LEU A 142 11.14 -10.37 -0.01
CA LEU A 142 12.14 -9.91 0.95
C LEU A 142 11.56 -8.87 1.91
N HIS A 143 10.79 -7.91 1.39
CA HIS A 143 10.14 -6.90 2.22
C HIS A 143 9.12 -7.53 3.19
N TYR A 144 8.35 -8.52 2.74
CA TYR A 144 7.45 -9.29 3.59
C TYR A 144 8.20 -10.03 4.71
N LEU A 145 9.32 -10.67 4.40
CA LEU A 145 10.12 -11.42 5.38
C LEU A 145 10.76 -10.52 6.45
N PHE A 146 11.22 -9.33 6.06
CA PHE A 146 11.89 -8.41 6.98
C PHE A 146 10.92 -7.49 7.73
N LYS A 147 9.69 -7.34 7.24
CA LYS A 147 8.66 -6.59 7.97
C LYS A 147 8.46 -7.26 9.35
N PRO A 148 8.61 -6.53 10.46
CA PRO A 148 8.36 -7.07 11.78
C PRO A 148 6.96 -7.67 11.83
N THR A 149 6.87 -8.93 12.24
CA THR A 149 5.58 -9.54 12.56
C THR A 149 5.12 -8.90 13.86
N LEU A 150 4.01 -8.16 13.82
CA LEU A 150 3.33 -7.64 15.01
C LEU A 150 2.77 -8.81 15.83
#